data_AF-A0A1F8EC71-F1
#
_entry.id   AF-A0A1F8EC71-F1
#
_cell.length_a   1.000
_cell.length_b   1.000
_cell.length_c   1.000
_cell.angle_alpha   90.00
_cell.angle_beta   90.00
_cell.angle_gamma   90.00
#
_symmetry.space_group_name_H-M   'P 1'
#
loop_
_entity.id
_entity.type
_entity.pdbx_description
1 polymer ?
#
loop_
_entity_poly.entity_id
_entity_poly.type
_entity_poly.pdbx_seq_one_letter_code
_entity_poly.pdbx_strand_id
1 'polypeptide(L)'
;MKNVKKASVFAVSLALVFSVAVSVNAKNENSEDNPSVEKRELAALQAEDHRNAVADVVLELKEVAGKDENIGEEVREVAKAQEDSSNDSADAIEKVENRNGFVTFLFGTDYKNIGILRSEIVTTENSIDRLTKARNRATSAEVKIDLDVQIEALQAEKAELENFVETNEDKFSILGWLVKLLN
;
A
#
# COMPACT_ATOMS: atom_id res chain seq x y z
N MET A 1 0.26 -35.01 34.24
CA MET A 1 0.75 -33.61 34.32
C MET A 1 0.98 -33.11 32.90
N LYS A 2 0.59 -31.86 32.65
CA LYS A 2 0.23 -31.29 31.35
C LYS A 2 1.46 -31.02 30.47
N ASN A 3 1.30 -31.33 29.18
CA ASN A 3 2.20 -30.99 28.09
C ASN A 3 2.27 -29.47 27.90
N VAL A 4 3.48 -28.91 27.77
CA VAL A 4 3.69 -27.53 27.33
C VAL A 4 4.17 -27.59 25.89
N LYS A 5 3.27 -27.24 24.94
CA LYS A 5 3.61 -27.02 23.54
C LYS A 5 4.45 -25.74 23.45
N LYS A 6 5.53 -25.78 22.67
CA LYS A 6 6.32 -24.60 22.30
C LYS A 6 5.43 -23.71 21.42
N ALA A 7 5.11 -22.51 21.91
CA ALA A 7 4.57 -21.45 21.09
C ALA A 7 5.74 -20.84 20.30
N SER A 8 5.73 -20.97 18.97
CA SER A 8 6.54 -20.10 18.12
C SER A 8 5.94 -18.71 18.19
N VAL A 9 6.78 -17.76 18.60
CA VAL A 9 6.48 -16.35 18.70
C VAL A 9 6.47 -15.78 17.28
N PHE A 10 5.30 -15.43 16.76
CA PHE A 10 5.19 -14.52 15.62
C PHE A 10 5.45 -13.11 16.14
N ALA A 11 6.64 -12.59 15.86
CA ALA A 11 6.95 -11.18 16.03
C ALA A 11 6.44 -10.45 14.78
N VAL A 12 5.21 -9.94 14.83
CA VAL A 12 4.76 -8.94 13.86
C VAL A 12 5.27 -7.60 14.35
N SER A 13 6.16 -7.02 13.55
CA SER A 13 6.80 -5.74 13.79
C SER A 13 5.75 -4.64 13.93
N LEU A 14 5.84 -3.89 15.03
CA LEU A 14 5.03 -2.72 15.32
C LEU A 14 5.42 -1.61 14.33
N ALA A 15 4.50 -1.24 13.43
CA ALA A 15 4.68 -0.09 12.54
C ALA A 15 4.88 1.18 13.40
N LEU A 16 6.08 1.76 13.30
CA LEU A 16 6.46 3.00 13.95
C LEU A 16 5.80 4.17 13.21
N VAL A 17 4.84 4.82 13.87
CA VAL A 17 4.32 6.12 13.44
C VAL A 17 5.42 7.16 13.63
N PHE A 18 6.16 7.49 12.57
CA PHE A 18 7.13 8.59 12.59
C PHE A 18 6.42 9.92 12.28
N SER A 19 6.05 10.65 13.33
CA SER A 19 5.91 12.12 13.24
C SER A 19 7.23 12.76 13.63
N VAL A 20 8.01 13.23 12.66
CA VAL A 20 9.20 14.05 12.94
C VAL A 20 8.93 15.49 12.53
N ALA A 21 8.60 16.32 13.51
CA ALA A 21 8.75 17.75 13.43
C ALA A 21 10.24 18.09 13.62
N VAL A 22 10.97 18.32 12.53
CA VAL A 22 12.37 18.75 12.59
C VAL A 22 12.42 20.26 12.83
N SER A 23 12.71 20.67 14.07
CA SER A 23 13.33 21.97 14.36
C SER A 23 14.84 21.79 14.38
N VAL A 24 15.55 22.28 13.37
CA VAL A 24 17.03 22.25 13.32
C VAL A 24 17.60 23.65 13.52
N ASN A 25 18.35 23.79 14.61
CA ASN A 25 19.37 24.81 14.79
C ASN A 25 20.62 24.15 15.37
N ALA A 26 21.62 23.85 14.52
CA ALA A 26 23.06 23.90 14.83
C ALA A 26 23.90 23.33 13.67
N LYS A 27 24.62 24.25 13.05
CA LYS A 27 25.73 24.19 12.09
C LYS A 27 26.78 23.06 12.31
N ASN A 28 27.06 22.25 11.27
CA ASN A 28 28.41 21.82 10.87
C ASN A 28 28.42 21.25 9.42
N GLU A 29 29.53 21.47 8.71
CA GLU A 29 29.73 21.45 7.25
C GLU A 29 29.92 20.06 6.60
N ASN A 30 29.50 20.00 5.33
CA ASN A 30 30.00 19.14 4.25
C ASN A 30 29.39 17.74 4.07
N SER A 31 28.08 17.72 3.81
CA SER A 31 27.46 16.80 2.86
C SER A 31 26.75 17.66 1.83
N GLU A 32 26.86 17.38 0.54
CA GLU A 32 25.94 17.94 -0.46
C GLU A 32 24.55 17.36 -0.18
N ASP A 33 23.87 18.01 0.76
CA ASP A 33 22.52 17.76 1.19
C ASP A 33 21.60 18.22 0.05
N ASN A 34 21.47 17.37 -0.96
CA ASN A 34 20.61 17.61 -2.10
C ASN A 34 19.22 17.04 -1.76
N PRO A 35 18.25 17.87 -1.35
CA PRO A 35 16.93 17.42 -0.92
C PRO A 35 16.16 16.66 -2.01
N SER A 36 16.63 16.69 -3.26
CA SER A 36 16.06 15.90 -4.35
C SER A 36 16.52 14.44 -4.40
N VAL A 37 17.64 14.09 -3.78
CA VAL A 37 18.16 12.70 -3.72
C VAL A 37 17.48 11.93 -2.58
N GLU A 38 17.44 12.52 -1.38
CA GLU A 38 16.78 11.93 -0.22
C GLU A 38 15.28 11.69 -0.48
N LYS A 39 14.60 12.64 -1.12
CA LYS A 39 13.19 12.49 -1.53
C LYS A 39 12.98 11.32 -2.50
N ARG A 40 13.93 11.08 -3.42
CA ARG A 40 13.84 9.98 -4.38
C ARG A 40 14.07 8.62 -3.74
N GLU A 41 15.00 8.57 -2.80
CA GLU A 41 15.23 7.36 -2.01
C GLU A 41 14.00 7.04 -1.16
N LEU A 42 13.40 8.03 -0.50
CA LEU A 42 12.16 7.85 0.26
C LEU A 42 10.99 7.36 -0.62
N ALA A 43 10.83 7.93 -1.81
CA ALA A 43 9.79 7.51 -2.77
C ALA A 43 9.96 6.05 -3.22
N ALA A 44 11.21 5.65 -3.50
CA ALA A 44 11.54 4.29 -3.89
C ALA A 44 11.30 3.30 -2.73
N LEU A 45 11.66 3.69 -1.50
CA LEU A 45 11.41 2.89 -0.31
C LEU A 45 9.92 2.68 -0.06
N GLN A 46 9.09 3.72 -0.17
CA GLN A 46 7.64 3.57 0.00
C GLN A 46 7.00 2.69 -1.08
N ALA A 47 7.45 2.81 -2.33
CA ALA A 47 7.00 1.95 -3.41
C ALA A 47 7.45 0.48 -3.23
N GLU A 48 8.64 0.27 -2.68
CA GLU A 48 9.16 -1.06 -2.32
C GLU A 48 8.40 -1.66 -1.14
N ASP A 49 8.14 -0.89 -0.09
CA ASP A 49 7.36 -1.31 1.08
C ASP A 49 5.96 -1.78 0.67
N HIS A 50 5.26 -0.99 -0.16
CA HIS A 50 3.96 -1.37 -0.74
C HIS A 50 4.04 -2.69 -1.52
N ARG A 51 5.05 -2.82 -2.39
CA ARG A 51 5.23 -4.02 -3.21
C ARG A 51 5.49 -5.25 -2.36
N ASN A 52 6.30 -5.12 -1.32
CA ASN A 52 6.64 -6.21 -0.41
C ASN A 52 5.42 -6.63 0.42
N ALA A 53 4.69 -5.67 0.98
CA ALA A 53 3.47 -5.94 1.75
C ALA A 53 2.44 -6.73 0.93
N VAL A 54 2.18 -6.30 -0.31
CA VAL A 54 1.26 -7.02 -1.20
C VAL A 54 1.83 -8.37 -1.63
N ALA A 55 3.13 -8.48 -1.90
CA ALA A 55 3.76 -9.75 -2.28
C ALA A 55 3.63 -10.81 -1.17
N ASP A 56 3.83 -10.43 0.09
CA ASP A 56 3.64 -11.31 1.24
C ASP A 56 2.18 -11.79 1.31
N VAL A 57 1.22 -10.88 1.14
CA VAL A 57 -0.21 -11.26 1.08
C VAL A 57 -0.50 -12.23 -0.06
N VAL A 58 0.03 -11.97 -1.26
CA VAL A 58 -0.16 -12.84 -2.43
C VAL A 58 0.39 -14.24 -2.19
N LEU A 59 1.56 -14.36 -1.58
CA LEU A 59 2.18 -15.65 -1.27
C LEU A 59 1.32 -16.44 -0.27
N GLU A 60 0.88 -15.80 0.81
CA GLU A 60 0.04 -16.43 1.83
C GLU A 60 -1.33 -16.83 1.25
N LEU A 61 -1.96 -16.00 0.42
CA LEU A 61 -3.21 -16.36 -0.24
C LEU A 61 -3.04 -17.56 -1.17
N LYS A 62 -1.93 -17.65 -1.92
CA LYS A 62 -1.63 -18.82 -2.75
C LYS A 62 -1.49 -20.10 -1.90
N GLU A 63 -0.91 -20.00 -0.70
CA GLU A 63 -0.83 -21.13 0.24
C GLU A 63 -2.22 -21.51 0.77
N VAL A 64 -3.00 -20.55 1.27
CA VAL A 64 -4.35 -20.75 1.80
C VAL A 64 -5.27 -21.39 0.76
N ALA A 65 -5.15 -20.99 -0.51
CA ALA A 65 -5.90 -21.59 -1.59
C ALA A 65 -5.63 -23.08 -1.80
N GLY A 66 -4.48 -23.58 -1.35
CA GLY A 66 -4.16 -25.01 -1.34
C GLY A 66 -4.76 -25.79 -0.16
N LYS A 67 -5.23 -25.10 0.88
CA LYS A 67 -5.71 -25.71 2.13
C LYS A 67 -7.22 -26.03 2.14
N ASP A 68 -8.03 -25.38 1.31
CA ASP A 68 -9.47 -25.65 1.20
C ASP A 68 -9.97 -25.53 -0.25
N GLU A 69 -10.37 -26.68 -0.84
CA GLU A 69 -10.81 -26.77 -2.24
C GLU A 69 -12.08 -25.96 -2.52
N ASN A 70 -12.94 -25.69 -1.52
CA ASN A 70 -14.22 -24.98 -1.72
C ASN A 70 -14.04 -23.49 -2.00
N ILE A 71 -12.89 -22.94 -1.61
CA ILE A 71 -12.56 -21.52 -1.68
C ILE A 71 -11.29 -21.25 -2.49
N GLY A 72 -10.51 -22.29 -2.78
CA GLY A 72 -9.19 -22.16 -3.40
C GLY A 72 -9.17 -21.39 -4.71
N GLU A 73 -10.16 -21.59 -5.60
CA GLU A 73 -10.18 -20.85 -6.87
C GLU A 73 -10.42 -19.35 -6.67
N GLU A 74 -11.39 -18.98 -5.83
CA GLU A 74 -11.65 -17.58 -5.51
C GLU A 74 -10.44 -16.91 -4.85
N VAL A 75 -9.78 -17.62 -3.92
CA VAL A 75 -8.58 -17.09 -3.24
C VAL A 75 -7.41 -16.93 -4.21
N ARG A 76 -7.21 -17.84 -5.17
CA ARG A 76 -6.20 -17.67 -6.23
C ARG A 76 -6.49 -16.49 -7.14
N GLU A 77 -7.75 -16.30 -7.51
CA GLU A 77 -8.13 -15.15 -8.33
C GLU A 77 -7.90 -13.82 -7.60
N VAL A 78 -8.14 -13.78 -6.28
CA VAL A 78 -7.80 -12.61 -5.46
C VAL A 78 -6.29 -12.41 -5.41
N ALA A 79 -5.51 -13.45 -5.12
CA ALA A 79 -4.06 -13.37 -5.09
C ALA A 79 -3.50 -12.87 -6.43
N LYS A 80 -4.05 -13.34 -7.55
CA LYS A 80 -3.68 -12.88 -8.88
C LYS A 80 -4.05 -11.41 -9.12
N ALA A 81 -5.25 -11.00 -8.72
CA ALA A 81 -5.67 -9.61 -8.89
C ALA A 81 -4.73 -8.64 -8.15
N GLN A 82 -4.34 -8.99 -6.92
CA GLN A 82 -3.39 -8.23 -6.10
C GLN A 82 -1.97 -8.23 -6.71
N GLU A 83 -1.51 -9.37 -7.21
CA GLU A 83 -0.21 -9.49 -7.89
C GLU A 83 -0.14 -8.65 -9.17
N ASP A 84 -1.21 -8.70 -9.98
CA ASP A 84 -1.29 -7.99 -11.26
C ASP A 84 -1.31 -6.47 -11.05
N SER A 85 -1.92 -5.98 -9.97
CA SER A 85 -2.11 -4.54 -9.73
C SER A 85 -1.02 -3.88 -8.88
N SER A 86 -0.33 -4.63 -8.01
CA SER A 86 0.72 -4.14 -7.10
C SER A 86 1.89 -3.43 -7.79
N ASN A 87 2.31 -3.90 -8.97
CA ASN A 87 3.41 -3.27 -9.69
C ASN A 87 3.02 -1.88 -10.21
N ASP A 88 1.81 -1.75 -10.73
CA ASP A 88 1.30 -0.49 -11.28
C ASP A 88 1.08 0.54 -10.17
N SER A 89 0.61 0.11 -8.99
CA SER A 89 0.45 0.97 -7.82
C SER A 89 1.78 1.39 -7.22
N ALA A 90 2.76 0.49 -7.06
CA ALA A 90 4.11 0.83 -6.60
C ALA A 90 4.76 1.88 -7.52
N ASP A 91 4.68 1.66 -8.83
CA ASP A 91 5.16 2.60 -9.84
C ASP A 91 4.44 3.96 -9.80
N ALA A 92 3.15 3.97 -9.44
CA ALA A 92 2.37 5.19 -9.29
C ALA A 92 2.73 5.95 -8.00
N ILE A 93 2.95 5.25 -6.87
CA ILE A 93 3.47 5.82 -5.62
C ILE A 93 4.78 6.55 -5.89
N GLU A 94 5.74 5.86 -6.50
CA GLU A 94 7.07 6.42 -6.79
C GLU A 94 6.95 7.70 -7.65
N LYS A 95 6.10 7.68 -8.70
CA LYS A 95 5.91 8.83 -9.59
C LYS A 95 5.25 10.02 -8.90
N VAL A 96 4.27 9.77 -8.02
CA VAL A 96 3.58 10.82 -7.27
C VAL A 96 4.53 11.50 -6.29
N GLU A 97 5.33 10.71 -5.57
CA GLU A 97 6.33 11.21 -4.62
C GLU A 97 7.48 11.94 -5.33
N ASN A 98 8.03 11.35 -6.39
CA ASN A 98 9.16 11.93 -7.14
C ASN A 98 8.81 13.16 -7.95
N ARG A 99 7.54 13.54 -8.00
CA ARG A 99 7.11 14.68 -8.79
C ARG A 99 7.71 15.98 -8.26
N ASN A 100 8.29 16.74 -9.19
CA ASN A 100 8.95 18.00 -8.87
C ASN A 100 7.92 19.08 -8.51
N GLY A 101 8.18 19.86 -7.46
CA GLY A 101 7.29 20.93 -6.97
C GLY A 101 6.99 21.99 -8.03
N PHE A 102 7.93 22.31 -8.93
CA PHE A 102 7.67 23.25 -10.03
C PHE A 102 6.67 22.69 -11.06
N VAL A 103 6.76 21.40 -11.37
CA VAL A 103 5.80 20.72 -12.25
C VAL A 103 4.43 20.67 -11.59
N THR A 104 4.38 20.36 -10.29
CA THR A 104 3.14 20.38 -9.51
C THR A 104 2.51 21.77 -9.46
N PHE A 105 3.31 22.83 -9.29
CA PHE A 105 2.80 24.19 -9.25
C PHE A 105 2.21 24.64 -10.60
N LEU A 106 2.82 24.25 -11.73
CA LEU A 106 2.31 24.62 -13.05
C LEU A 106 1.14 23.73 -13.49
N PHE A 107 1.28 22.42 -13.38
CA PHE A 107 0.35 21.45 -13.94
C PHE A 107 -0.63 20.85 -12.94
N GLY A 108 -0.38 20.99 -11.63
CA GLY A 108 -1.21 20.43 -10.56
C GLY A 108 -0.86 19.01 -10.21
N THR A 109 -1.66 18.34 -9.38
CA THR A 109 -1.58 16.92 -9.03
C THR A 109 -1.34 16.00 -10.23
N ASP A 110 -0.63 14.88 -10.00
CA ASP A 110 -0.55 13.79 -10.97
C ASP A 110 -1.83 12.94 -10.99
N TYR A 111 -2.91 13.49 -11.56
CA TYR A 111 -4.20 12.82 -11.58
C TYR A 111 -4.19 11.46 -12.29
N LYS A 112 -3.21 11.23 -13.19
CA LYS A 112 -3.06 9.93 -13.85
C LYS A 112 -2.60 8.88 -12.85
N ASN A 113 -1.50 9.14 -12.14
CA ASN A 113 -0.98 8.19 -11.16
C ASN A 113 -1.89 8.07 -9.93
N ILE A 114 -2.53 9.17 -9.49
CA ILE A 114 -3.59 9.11 -8.47
C ILE A 114 -4.77 8.24 -8.94
N GLY A 115 -5.15 8.30 -10.21
CA GLY A 115 -6.19 7.44 -10.78
C GLY A 115 -5.84 5.96 -10.72
N ILE A 116 -4.57 5.59 -10.93
CA ILE A 116 -4.08 4.22 -10.78
C ILE A 116 -4.22 3.76 -9.32
N LEU A 117 -3.79 4.59 -8.36
CA LEU A 117 -3.91 4.27 -6.93
C LEU A 117 -5.37 4.17 -6.46
N ARG A 118 -6.26 5.02 -6.98
CA ARG A 118 -7.72 4.89 -6.73
C ARG A 118 -8.28 3.58 -7.28
N SER A 119 -7.81 3.14 -8.45
CA SER A 119 -8.18 1.84 -9.00
C SER A 119 -7.67 0.70 -8.11
N GLU A 120 -6.46 0.82 -7.58
CA GLU A 120 -5.89 -0.16 -6.64
C GLU A 120 -6.71 -0.28 -5.36
N ILE A 121 -7.12 0.85 -4.76
CA ILE A 121 -7.99 0.87 -3.58
C ILE A 121 -9.28 0.07 -3.83
N VAL A 122 -9.89 0.24 -5.02
CA VAL A 122 -11.10 -0.50 -5.41
C VAL A 122 -10.81 -1.99 -5.66
N THR A 123 -9.69 -2.34 -6.28
CA THR A 123 -9.25 -3.74 -6.45
C THR A 123 -9.08 -4.41 -5.09
N THR A 124 -8.46 -3.71 -4.14
CA THR A 124 -8.23 -4.19 -2.78
C THR A 124 -9.53 -4.29 -1.96
N GLU A 125 -10.45 -3.34 -2.09
CA GLU A 125 -11.78 -3.45 -1.47
C GLU A 125 -12.56 -4.67 -1.98
N ASN A 126 -12.58 -4.89 -3.30
CA ASN A 126 -13.20 -6.07 -3.90
C ASN A 126 -12.53 -7.37 -3.42
N SER A 127 -11.21 -7.36 -3.27
CA SER A 127 -10.43 -8.49 -2.77
C SER A 127 -10.83 -8.83 -1.33
N ILE A 128 -10.93 -7.82 -0.45
CA ILE A 128 -11.38 -7.97 0.94
C ILE A 128 -12.79 -8.58 1.01
N ASP A 129 -13.74 -8.10 0.20
CA ASP A 129 -15.11 -8.64 0.17
C ASP A 129 -15.13 -10.12 -0.27
N ARG A 130 -14.39 -10.46 -1.31
CA ARG A 130 -14.26 -11.85 -1.81
C ARG A 130 -13.61 -12.77 -0.78
N LEU A 131 -12.52 -12.35 -0.14
CA LEU A 131 -11.88 -13.11 0.92
C LEU A 131 -12.79 -13.27 2.14
N THR A 132 -13.58 -12.25 2.48
CA THR A 132 -14.55 -12.34 3.58
C THR A 132 -15.63 -13.38 3.27
N LYS A 133 -16.12 -13.44 2.03
CA LYS A 133 -17.08 -14.46 1.57
C LYS A 133 -16.45 -15.85 1.57
N ALA A 134 -15.21 -15.99 1.08
CA ALA A 134 -14.44 -17.22 1.15
C ALA A 134 -14.27 -17.68 2.61
N ARG A 135 -13.90 -16.79 3.52
CA ARG A 135 -13.74 -17.10 4.96
C ARG A 135 -15.01 -17.64 5.58
N ASN A 136 -16.17 -17.10 5.21
CA ASN A 136 -17.46 -17.58 5.71
C ASN A 136 -17.81 -18.99 5.19
N ARG A 137 -17.34 -19.36 3.99
CA ARG A 137 -17.53 -20.67 3.37
C ARG A 137 -16.45 -21.70 3.73
N ALA A 138 -15.30 -21.25 4.21
CA ALA A 138 -14.20 -22.12 4.62
C ALA A 138 -14.65 -23.11 5.71
N THR A 139 -14.17 -24.34 5.60
CA THR A 139 -14.59 -25.44 6.46
C THR A 139 -13.71 -25.60 7.70
N SER A 140 -12.41 -25.33 7.55
CA SER A 140 -11.43 -25.38 8.63
C SER A 140 -11.37 -24.06 9.40
N ALA A 141 -11.26 -24.13 10.73
CA ALA A 141 -11.01 -22.96 11.56
C ALA A 141 -9.64 -22.33 11.31
N GLU A 142 -8.64 -23.15 10.95
CA GLU A 142 -7.29 -22.67 10.60
C GLU A 142 -7.32 -21.82 9.34
N VAL A 143 -7.98 -22.29 8.28
CA VAL A 143 -8.15 -21.54 7.02
C VAL A 143 -8.89 -20.21 7.24
N LYS A 144 -9.86 -20.18 8.18
CA LYS A 144 -10.54 -18.94 8.53
C LYS A 144 -9.60 -17.92 9.17
N ILE A 145 -8.75 -18.38 10.09
CA ILE A 145 -7.76 -17.53 10.76
C ILE A 145 -6.76 -17.01 9.74
N ASP A 146 -6.23 -17.87 8.86
CA ASP A 146 -5.31 -17.45 7.80
C ASP A 146 -5.96 -16.38 6.90
N LEU A 147 -7.23 -16.59 6.49
CA LEU A 147 -7.96 -15.59 5.70
C LEU A 147 -8.22 -14.29 6.46
N ASP A 148 -8.55 -14.33 7.75
CA ASP A 148 -8.75 -13.13 8.57
C ASP A 148 -7.46 -12.31 8.67
N VAL A 149 -6.29 -12.97 8.83
CA VAL A 149 -4.97 -12.31 8.82
C VAL A 149 -4.72 -11.60 7.49
N GLN A 150 -4.99 -12.26 6.35
CA GLN A 150 -4.79 -11.62 5.05
C GLN A 150 -5.78 -10.48 4.77
N ILE A 151 -7.01 -10.59 5.26
CA ILE A 151 -8.01 -9.51 5.18
C ILE A 151 -7.53 -8.28 5.97
N GLU A 152 -7.02 -8.47 7.18
CA GLU A 152 -6.48 -7.38 8.00
C GLU A 152 -5.28 -6.69 7.33
N ALA A 153 -4.38 -7.46 6.73
CA ALA A 153 -3.25 -6.91 5.98
C ALA A 153 -3.70 -6.05 4.78
N LEU A 154 -4.67 -6.53 3.99
CA LEU A 154 -5.23 -5.75 2.88
C LEU A 154 -5.99 -4.51 3.35
N GLN A 155 -6.63 -4.55 4.51
CA GLN A 155 -7.30 -3.38 5.10
C GLN A 155 -6.30 -2.30 5.50
N ALA A 156 -5.17 -2.70 6.08
CA ALA A 156 -4.08 -1.77 6.42
C ALA A 156 -3.51 -1.12 5.14
N GLU A 157 -3.19 -1.93 4.14
CA GLU A 157 -2.67 -1.46 2.85
C GLU A 157 -3.64 -0.48 2.17
N LYS A 158 -4.93 -0.82 2.13
CA LYS A 158 -5.96 0.06 1.58
C LYS A 158 -6.00 1.42 2.30
N ALA A 159 -5.90 1.42 3.62
CA ALA A 159 -5.91 2.65 4.41
C ALA A 159 -4.66 3.51 4.15
N GLU A 160 -3.50 2.88 3.98
CA GLU A 160 -2.26 3.58 3.62
C GLU A 160 -2.36 4.23 2.24
N LEU A 161 -2.90 3.51 1.25
CA LEU A 161 -3.16 4.05 -0.09
C LEU A 161 -4.20 5.17 -0.08
N GLU A 162 -5.30 5.02 0.67
CA GLU A 162 -6.33 6.06 0.83
C GLU A 162 -5.71 7.36 1.39
N ASN A 163 -4.92 7.24 2.45
CA ASN A 163 -4.23 8.38 3.06
C ASN A 163 -3.19 9.00 2.10
N PHE A 164 -2.46 8.16 1.37
CA PHE A 164 -1.51 8.63 0.36
C PHE A 164 -2.20 9.42 -0.76
N VAL A 165 -3.32 8.91 -1.26
CA VAL A 165 -4.13 9.58 -2.30
C VAL A 165 -4.67 10.90 -1.78
N GLU A 166 -5.29 10.93 -0.60
CA GLU A 166 -5.83 12.15 0.03
C GLU A 166 -4.76 13.22 0.21
N THR A 167 -3.57 12.83 0.69
CA THR A 167 -2.43 13.74 0.89
C THR A 167 -1.91 14.33 -0.43
N ASN A 168 -2.08 13.61 -1.54
CA ASN A 168 -1.48 13.96 -2.81
C ASN A 168 -2.44 14.50 -3.87
N GLU A 169 -3.77 14.43 -3.67
CA GLU A 169 -4.76 14.75 -4.70
C GLU A 169 -5.08 16.25 -4.87
N ASP A 170 -4.97 17.04 -3.79
CA ASP A 170 -5.41 18.44 -3.75
C ASP A 170 -4.27 19.47 -3.86
N LYS A 171 -3.22 19.17 -4.63
CA LYS A 171 -2.11 20.11 -4.84
C LYS A 171 -2.50 21.22 -5.83
N PHE A 172 -2.36 22.47 -5.39
CA PHE A 172 -2.68 23.67 -6.17
C PHE A 172 -1.91 23.75 -7.51
N SER A 173 -2.60 24.20 -8.57
CA SER A 173 -2.10 24.30 -9.94
C SER A 173 -2.41 25.66 -10.58
N ILE A 174 -1.41 26.31 -11.18
CA ILE A 174 -1.63 27.55 -11.91
C ILE A 174 -2.44 27.34 -13.19
N LEU A 175 -2.05 26.36 -14.02
CA LEU A 175 -2.75 26.11 -15.28
C LEU A 175 -4.15 25.56 -15.02
N GLY A 176 -4.33 24.77 -13.96
CA GLY A 176 -5.64 24.30 -13.53
C GLY A 176 -6.59 25.44 -13.13
N TRP A 177 -6.08 26.40 -12.34
CA TRP A 177 -6.83 27.63 -12.03
C TRP A 177 -7.14 28.44 -13.29
N LEU A 178 -6.17 28.63 -14.21
CA LEU A 178 -6.36 29.44 -15.42
C LEU A 178 -7.42 28.83 -16.35
N VAL A 179 -7.41 27.51 -16.56
CA VAL A 179 -8.43 26.81 -17.35
C VAL A 179 -9.81 26.95 -16.71
N LYS A 180 -9.91 26.88 -15.38
CA LYS A 180 -11.17 27.10 -14.63
C LYS A 180 -11.68 28.54 -14.69
N LEU A 181 -10.82 29.52 -15.01
CA LEU A 181 -11.20 30.92 -15.19
C LEU A 181 -11.70 31.20 -16.62
N LEU A 182 -11.23 30.43 -17.59
CA LEU A 182 -11.53 30.61 -19.02
C LEU A 182 -12.72 29.77 -19.52
N ASN A 183 -13.30 28.96 -18.63
CA ASN A 183 -14.43 28.06 -18.90
C ASN A 183 -15.59 28.39 -17.95
#